data_AF-A0A2N1NL60-F1
#
_entry.id   AF-A0A2N1NL60-F1
#
_cell.length_a   1.000
_cell.length_b   1.000
_cell.length_c   1.000
_cell.angle_alpha   90.00
_cell.angle_beta   90.00
_cell.angle_gamma   90.00
#
_symmetry.space_group_name_H-M   'P 1'
#
loop_
_entity.id
_entity.type
_entity.pdbx_description
1 polymer ?
#
loop_
_entity_poly.entity_id
_entity_poly.type
_entity_poly.pdbx_seq_one_letter_code
_entity_poly.pdbx_strand_id
1 'polypeptide(L)'
;MPFLPSYLKDFPFNKNPIDLPTRWNTSDSNDNLQVIGDKELKVLYIGPGQNDADAASIRANHSIPSEVGLYYFEVSIVDAGESGYIGIGFGVHSAFLWKLPGWEPNTFGYHGDDGKKFRSSSSKGHNYGPPFTTWDTIGCGINFFNKTAFYTKNGICLGEAFNEITLSDYYPMIGLRTRSECIEVNFGETPFVFNIEEYAKIIFKDVERRRMII
;
A
#
# COMPACT_ATOMS: atom_id res chain seq x y z
N MET A 1 -24.27 -4.48 0.42
CA MET A 1 -23.39 -3.98 1.50
C MET A 1 -22.06 -3.64 0.87
N PRO A 2 -21.38 -2.55 1.26
CA PRO A 2 -20.02 -2.29 0.82
C PRO A 2 -19.12 -3.48 1.18
N PHE A 3 -18.13 -3.76 0.34
CA PHE A 3 -17.16 -4.81 0.58
C PHE A 3 -16.38 -4.51 1.87
N LEU A 4 -16.22 -5.52 2.74
CA LEU A 4 -15.47 -5.43 3.99
C LEU A 4 -14.57 -6.67 4.13
N PRO A 5 -13.24 -6.51 4.20
CA PRO A 5 -12.31 -7.59 4.49
C PRO A 5 -12.69 -8.34 5.78
N SER A 6 -12.44 -9.66 5.81
CA SER A 6 -12.86 -10.51 6.92
C SER A 6 -12.30 -10.07 8.27
N TYR A 7 -11.06 -9.60 8.32
CA TYR A 7 -10.39 -9.16 9.55
C TYR A 7 -11.00 -7.88 10.17
N LEU A 8 -11.89 -7.19 9.44
CA LEU A 8 -12.61 -6.01 9.90
C LEU A 8 -14.06 -6.29 10.33
N LYS A 9 -14.59 -7.49 10.08
CA LYS A 9 -16.02 -7.79 10.29
C LYS A 9 -16.48 -7.68 11.74
N ASP A 10 -15.61 -8.06 12.67
CA ASP A 10 -15.95 -8.18 14.09
C ASP A 10 -15.58 -6.92 14.90
N PHE A 11 -14.96 -5.91 14.28
CA PHE A 11 -14.57 -4.69 14.98
C PHE A 11 -15.68 -3.63 14.88
N PRO A 12 -16.09 -3.00 16.01
CA PRO A 12 -17.20 -2.06 16.03
C PRO A 12 -16.81 -0.73 15.38
N PHE A 13 -17.02 -0.61 14.07
CA PHE A 13 -17.04 0.68 13.39
C PHE A 13 -18.41 1.32 13.57
N ASN A 14 -18.43 2.64 13.81
CA ASN A 14 -19.68 3.38 13.94
C ASN A 14 -20.50 3.18 12.65
N LYS A 15 -21.78 2.77 12.78
CA LYS A 15 -22.65 2.10 11.79
C LYS A 15 -22.97 2.87 10.49
N ASN A 16 -22.01 3.52 9.85
CA ASN A 16 -22.15 4.10 8.53
C ASN A 16 -21.46 3.21 7.49
N PRO A 17 -21.96 3.17 6.23
CA PRO A 17 -21.24 2.55 5.14
C PRO A 17 -19.84 3.17 5.03
N ILE A 18 -18.81 2.33 4.97
CA ILE A 18 -17.42 2.74 4.80
C ILE A 18 -17.02 2.32 3.38
N ASP A 19 -16.62 3.29 2.55
CA ASP A 19 -16.08 3.00 1.23
C ASP A 19 -14.58 2.71 1.37
N LEU A 20 -14.23 1.43 1.20
CA LEU A 20 -12.85 0.97 1.22
C LEU A 20 -12.24 0.99 -0.19
N PRO A 21 -10.90 1.13 -0.29
CA PRO A 21 -10.20 0.88 -1.54
C PRO A 21 -10.50 -0.55 -2.03
N THR A 22 -10.89 -0.67 -3.29
CA THR A 22 -11.33 -1.94 -3.90
C THR A 22 -10.70 -2.20 -5.26
N ARG A 23 -10.15 -1.17 -5.90
CA ARG A 23 -9.47 -1.24 -7.19
C ARG A 23 -8.60 -0.01 -7.43
N TRP A 24 -7.80 -0.03 -8.49
CA TRP A 24 -7.06 1.15 -8.93
C TRP A 24 -7.97 2.19 -9.58
N ASN A 25 -7.64 3.47 -9.42
CA ASN A 25 -8.39 4.56 -10.04
C ASN A 25 -7.74 4.99 -11.35
N THR A 26 -8.33 4.61 -12.49
CA THR A 26 -7.80 4.96 -13.82
C THR A 26 -7.77 6.46 -14.09
N SER A 27 -8.64 7.25 -13.42
CA SER A 27 -8.65 8.71 -13.52
C SER A 27 -7.65 9.38 -12.59
N ASP A 28 -7.06 8.64 -11.66
CA ASP A 28 -6.03 9.09 -10.71
C ASP A 28 -4.76 8.24 -10.87
N SER A 29 -4.29 8.19 -12.12
CA SER A 29 -3.14 7.43 -12.62
C SER A 29 -2.28 8.31 -13.51
N ASN A 30 -0.98 8.02 -13.55
CA ASN A 30 -0.09 8.56 -14.57
C ASN A 30 -0.24 7.79 -15.91
N ASP A 31 -0.04 8.48 -17.03
CA ASP A 31 -0.18 7.93 -18.40
C ASP A 31 0.84 6.84 -18.75
N ASN A 32 1.96 6.77 -18.04
CA ASN A 32 2.95 5.69 -18.20
C ASN A 32 2.49 4.36 -17.55
N LEU A 33 1.31 4.32 -16.92
CA LEU A 33 0.72 3.12 -16.35
C LEU A 33 -0.55 2.73 -17.11
N GLN A 34 -0.68 1.45 -17.37
CA GLN A 34 -1.90 0.85 -17.90
C GLN A 34 -2.51 -0.07 -16.86
N VAL A 35 -3.76 0.21 -16.47
CA VAL A 35 -4.56 -0.74 -15.71
C VAL A 35 -5.13 -1.78 -16.68
N ILE A 36 -4.93 -3.06 -16.37
CA ILE A 36 -5.34 -4.18 -17.23
C ILE A 36 -6.29 -5.14 -16.50
N GLY A 37 -7.23 -5.69 -17.27
CA GLY A 37 -8.25 -6.63 -16.78
C GLY A 37 -9.49 -5.96 -16.19
N ASP A 38 -10.62 -6.68 -16.22
CA ASP A 38 -11.96 -6.14 -15.92
C ASP A 38 -12.15 -5.69 -14.47
N LYS A 39 -11.30 -6.17 -13.55
CA LYS A 39 -11.36 -5.83 -12.13
C LYS A 39 -10.54 -4.60 -11.74
N GLU A 40 -9.74 -4.06 -12.65
CA GLU A 40 -8.87 -2.90 -12.38
C GLU A 40 -7.87 -3.13 -11.22
N LEU A 41 -7.34 -4.35 -11.08
CA LEU A 41 -6.40 -4.74 -10.01
C LEU A 41 -4.95 -4.89 -10.48
N LYS A 42 -4.73 -5.03 -11.80
CA LYS A 42 -3.41 -5.25 -12.38
C LYS A 42 -2.91 -3.98 -13.08
N VAL A 43 -1.65 -3.64 -12.85
CA VAL A 43 -1.01 -2.46 -13.43
C VAL A 43 0.24 -2.90 -14.19
N LEU A 44 0.41 -2.39 -15.39
CA LEU A 44 1.56 -2.58 -16.25
C LEU A 44 2.22 -1.23 -16.53
N TYR A 45 3.55 -1.18 -16.42
CA TYR A 45 4.31 -0.03 -16.88
C TYR A 45 4.44 -0.05 -18.41
N ILE A 46 4.01 1.04 -19.05
CA ILE A 46 4.03 1.22 -20.51
C ILE A 46 4.87 2.43 -20.96
N GLY A 47 5.54 3.10 -20.02
CA GLY A 47 6.39 4.26 -20.28
C GLY A 47 7.77 3.92 -20.87
N PRO A 48 8.61 4.93 -21.12
CA PRO A 48 9.93 4.75 -21.72
C PRO A 48 10.94 4.07 -20.79
N GLY A 49 10.84 4.32 -19.48
CA GLY A 49 11.61 3.68 -18.39
C GLY A 49 13.12 3.90 -18.43
N GLN A 50 13.59 5.07 -18.86
CA GLN A 50 15.01 5.36 -19.04
C GLN A 50 15.65 6.02 -17.80
N ASN A 51 14.89 6.81 -17.04
CA ASN A 51 15.40 7.55 -15.88
C ASN A 51 14.32 7.82 -14.83
N ASP A 52 14.70 8.47 -13.72
CA ASP A 52 13.79 8.75 -12.59
C ASP A 52 12.57 9.60 -12.96
N ALA A 53 12.66 10.45 -13.99
CA ALA A 53 11.54 11.27 -14.45
C ALA A 53 10.46 10.46 -15.19
N ASP A 54 10.78 9.21 -15.57
CA ASP A 54 9.83 8.30 -16.23
C ASP A 54 9.00 7.49 -15.22
N ALA A 55 9.25 7.67 -13.91
CA ALA A 55 8.49 7.04 -12.85
C ALA A 55 7.01 7.45 -12.91
N ALA A 56 6.16 6.50 -12.54
CA ALA A 56 4.72 6.65 -12.70
C ALA A 56 4.01 5.97 -11.54
N SER A 57 3.05 6.65 -10.94
CA SER A 57 2.26 6.14 -9.81
C SER A 57 0.77 6.17 -10.10
N ILE A 58 0.04 5.38 -9.33
CA ILE A 58 -1.42 5.29 -9.35
C ILE A 58 -1.92 5.14 -7.91
N ARG A 59 -3.10 5.70 -7.63
CA ARG A 59 -3.81 5.55 -6.36
C ARG A 59 -5.05 4.69 -6.50
N ALA A 60 -5.51 4.11 -5.39
CA ALA A 60 -6.78 3.40 -5.35
C ALA A 60 -7.99 4.35 -5.49
N ASN A 61 -9.18 3.78 -5.70
CA ASN A 61 -10.42 4.52 -5.89
C ASN A 61 -10.98 5.25 -4.65
N HIS A 62 -10.53 4.89 -3.45
CA HIS A 62 -10.92 5.54 -2.20
C HIS A 62 -9.70 5.71 -1.28
N SER A 63 -9.78 6.68 -0.37
CA SER A 63 -8.85 6.77 0.75
C SER A 63 -9.16 5.66 1.77
N ILE A 64 -8.18 5.39 2.63
CA ILE A 64 -8.30 4.48 3.76
C ILE A 64 -8.96 5.24 4.90
N PRO A 65 -10.19 4.90 5.31
CA PRO A 65 -10.89 5.60 6.37
C PRO A 65 -10.22 5.28 7.70
N SER A 66 -9.66 6.29 8.38
CA SER A 66 -8.89 6.10 9.62
C SER A 66 -9.69 5.41 10.74
N GLU A 67 -11.02 5.49 10.68
CA GLU A 67 -11.97 4.85 11.57
C GLU A 67 -11.83 3.33 11.56
N VAL A 68 -11.33 2.74 10.47
CA VAL A 68 -11.10 1.28 10.38
C VAL A 68 -10.02 0.78 11.33
N GLY A 69 -9.19 1.69 11.87
CA GLY A 69 -8.17 1.40 12.87
C GLY A 69 -6.95 0.65 12.33
N LEU A 70 -7.16 -0.42 11.57
CA LEU A 70 -6.13 -1.18 10.89
C LEU A 70 -6.55 -1.42 9.43
N TYR A 71 -5.71 -1.05 8.48
CA TYR A 71 -5.93 -1.35 7.07
C TYR A 71 -4.75 -2.13 6.50
N TYR A 72 -5.01 -3.05 5.57
CA TYR A 72 -4.00 -3.91 4.97
C TYR A 72 -4.38 -4.30 3.54
N PHE A 73 -3.38 -4.28 2.65
CA PHE A 73 -3.50 -4.79 1.29
C PHE A 73 -2.19 -5.48 0.88
N GLU A 74 -2.26 -6.37 -0.12
CA GLU A 74 -1.09 -7.06 -0.67
C GLU A 74 -0.93 -6.75 -2.15
N VAL A 75 0.32 -6.73 -2.60
CA VAL A 75 0.71 -6.55 -4.01
C VAL A 75 1.59 -7.73 -4.40
N SER A 76 1.15 -8.48 -5.39
CA SER A 76 1.96 -9.52 -6.03
C SER A 76 2.77 -8.91 -7.16
N ILE A 77 4.08 -9.17 -7.17
CA ILE A 77 4.95 -8.77 -8.27
C ILE A 77 4.82 -9.81 -9.38
N VAL A 78 4.03 -9.50 -10.40
CA VAL A 78 3.79 -10.41 -11.54
C VAL A 78 5.03 -10.46 -12.43
N ASP A 79 5.69 -9.33 -12.63
CA ASP A 79 6.97 -9.21 -13.31
C ASP A 79 7.71 -7.98 -12.77
N ALA A 80 8.95 -8.17 -12.32
CA ALA A 80 9.82 -7.06 -11.89
C ALA A 80 10.35 -6.24 -13.08
N GLY A 81 10.13 -6.68 -14.31
CA GLY A 81 10.59 -5.97 -15.50
C GLY A 81 12.12 -5.89 -15.57
N GLU A 82 12.62 -4.82 -16.18
CA GLU A 82 14.05 -4.67 -16.43
C GLU A 82 14.87 -4.45 -15.14
N SER A 83 14.35 -3.68 -14.18
CA SER A 83 15.12 -3.30 -12.98
C SER A 83 14.39 -3.46 -11.64
N GLY A 84 13.08 -3.73 -11.63
CA GLY A 84 12.32 -3.89 -10.39
C GLY A 84 12.21 -2.59 -9.58
N TYR A 85 12.16 -1.44 -10.25
CA TYR A 85 11.99 -0.12 -9.62
C TYR A 85 10.52 0.12 -9.26
N ILE A 86 10.03 -0.76 -8.37
CA ILE A 86 8.66 -0.84 -7.91
C ILE A 86 8.60 -0.28 -6.50
N GLY A 87 7.80 0.76 -6.29
CA GLY A 87 7.50 1.34 -4.98
C GLY A 87 6.10 0.99 -4.52
N ILE A 88 5.96 0.45 -3.30
CA ILE A 88 4.67 0.10 -2.71
C ILE A 88 4.45 0.92 -1.44
N GLY A 89 3.28 1.53 -1.29
CA GLY A 89 2.91 2.18 -0.05
C GLY A 89 1.62 2.97 -0.14
N PHE A 90 1.66 4.21 0.33
CA PHE A 90 0.48 5.04 0.46
C PHE A 90 0.83 6.53 0.39
N GLY A 91 -0.16 7.35 0.03
CA GLY A 91 0.03 8.78 -0.12
C GLY A 91 -1.28 9.55 -0.14
N VAL A 92 -1.19 10.87 -0.18
CA VAL A 92 -2.37 11.76 -0.23
C VAL A 92 -2.79 12.05 -1.67
N HIS A 93 -4.03 12.52 -1.85
CA HIS A 93 -4.57 12.87 -3.16
C HIS A 93 -3.80 14.01 -3.86
N SER A 94 -3.27 14.98 -3.10
CA SER A 94 -2.52 16.12 -3.65
C SER A 94 -1.11 15.77 -4.13
N ALA A 95 -0.60 14.56 -3.84
CA ALA A 95 0.72 14.15 -4.30
C ALA A 95 0.74 13.95 -5.81
N PHE A 96 1.83 14.37 -6.45
CA PHE A 96 2.00 14.13 -7.87
C PHE A 96 2.23 12.64 -8.16
N LEU A 97 1.82 12.21 -9.37
CA LEU A 97 1.88 10.82 -9.80
C LEU A 97 3.06 10.50 -10.74
N TRP A 98 4.01 11.41 -10.92
CA TRP A 98 5.20 11.23 -11.76
C TRP A 98 6.45 10.79 -10.97
N LYS A 99 6.26 10.29 -9.74
CA LYS A 99 7.31 9.73 -8.88
C LYS A 99 6.82 8.50 -8.15
N LEU A 100 7.77 7.68 -7.67
CA LEU A 100 7.48 6.54 -6.81
C LEU A 100 7.00 6.98 -5.41
N PRO A 101 6.19 6.16 -4.71
CA PRO A 101 5.77 6.43 -3.34
C PRO A 101 6.97 6.71 -2.42
N GLY A 102 6.86 7.76 -1.61
CA GLY A 102 7.93 8.23 -0.71
C GLY A 102 8.72 9.44 -1.23
N TRP A 103 8.69 9.72 -2.54
CA TRP A 103 9.45 10.82 -3.16
C TRP A 103 8.65 12.11 -3.35
N GLU A 104 7.37 12.10 -2.99
CA GLU A 104 6.50 13.28 -2.94
C GLU A 104 6.07 13.60 -1.50
N PRO A 105 5.69 14.85 -1.18
CA PRO A 105 5.22 15.22 0.14
C PRO A 105 4.04 14.33 0.60
N ASN A 106 4.07 13.90 1.87
CA ASN A 106 3.04 13.04 2.46
C ASN A 106 2.79 11.72 1.71
N THR A 107 3.83 11.20 1.05
CA THR A 107 3.85 9.84 0.50
C THR A 107 4.88 8.98 1.22
N PHE A 108 4.65 7.67 1.22
CA PHE A 108 5.43 6.68 1.94
C PHE A 108 5.59 5.46 1.05
N GLY A 109 6.80 4.91 0.94
CA GLY A 109 7.06 3.79 0.04
C GLY A 109 8.18 2.87 0.50
N TYR A 110 8.04 1.59 0.15
CA TYR A 110 9.05 0.53 0.26
C TYR A 110 9.40 0.06 -1.16
N HIS A 111 10.67 0.13 -1.52
CA HIS A 111 11.12 -0.03 -2.92
C HIS A 111 11.79 -1.39 -3.13
N GLY A 112 11.52 -2.00 -4.29
CA GLY A 112 11.86 -3.39 -4.58
C GLY A 112 13.31 -3.63 -4.90
N ASP A 113 13.97 -2.70 -5.58
CA ASP A 113 15.36 -2.83 -6.05
C ASP A 113 16.38 -2.82 -4.91
N ASP A 114 16.13 -2.05 -3.85
CA ASP A 114 17.09 -1.83 -2.77
C ASP A 114 16.58 -2.19 -1.37
N GLY A 115 15.29 -2.50 -1.23
CA GLY A 115 14.67 -2.83 0.04
C GLY A 115 14.55 -1.64 1.01
N LYS A 116 14.76 -0.42 0.54
CA LYS A 116 14.71 0.79 1.38
C LYS A 116 13.30 1.33 1.50
N LYS A 117 13.10 2.09 2.57
CA LYS A 117 11.90 2.89 2.81
C LYS A 117 12.16 4.37 2.57
N PHE A 118 11.14 5.04 2.01
CA PHE A 118 11.17 6.44 1.62
C PHE A 118 9.95 7.15 2.21
N ARG A 119 10.16 8.38 2.72
CA ARG A 119 9.13 9.21 3.36
C ARG A 119 9.21 10.64 2.84
N SER A 120 8.08 11.17 2.42
CA SER A 120 7.78 12.60 2.23
C SER A 120 8.90 13.42 1.59
N SER A 121 9.11 13.26 0.28
CA SER A 121 10.12 13.97 -0.51
C SER A 121 11.58 13.61 -0.24
N SER A 122 11.85 12.55 0.54
CA SER A 122 13.21 12.10 0.74
C SER A 122 13.71 11.37 -0.52
N SER A 123 14.72 11.93 -1.18
CA SER A 123 15.51 11.21 -2.19
C SER A 123 16.48 10.20 -1.58
N LYS A 124 16.69 10.26 -0.26
CA LYS A 124 17.52 9.31 0.49
C LYS A 124 16.64 8.24 1.12
N GLY A 125 16.72 7.03 0.58
CA GLY A 125 16.10 5.85 1.19
C GLY A 125 16.82 5.46 2.47
N HIS A 126 16.09 4.87 3.40
CA HIS A 126 16.64 4.31 4.63
C HIS A 126 16.50 2.79 4.61
N ASN A 127 17.49 2.07 5.14
CA ASN A 127 17.42 0.61 5.23
C ASN A 127 16.17 0.19 6.02
N TYR A 128 15.48 -0.83 5.52
CA TYR A 128 14.25 -1.31 6.13
C TYR A 128 14.09 -2.83 5.99
N GLY A 129 13.88 -3.30 4.76
CA GLY A 129 13.60 -4.70 4.47
C GLY A 129 14.55 -5.26 3.42
N PRO A 130 14.40 -6.54 3.07
CA PRO A 130 15.08 -7.10 1.92
C PRO A 130 14.55 -6.49 0.61
N PRO A 131 15.30 -6.51 -0.51
CA PRO A 131 14.73 -6.29 -1.84
C PRO A 131 13.60 -7.28 -2.16
N PHE A 132 12.77 -6.97 -3.15
CA PHE A 132 11.71 -7.86 -3.65
C PHE A 132 11.60 -7.82 -5.17
N THR A 133 11.14 -8.92 -5.76
CA THR A 133 11.12 -9.12 -7.21
C THR A 133 9.96 -10.02 -7.62
N THR A 134 9.93 -10.44 -8.90
CA THR A 134 8.93 -11.33 -9.48
C THR A 134 8.61 -12.51 -8.54
N TRP A 135 7.32 -12.82 -8.40
CA TRP A 135 6.76 -13.86 -7.53
C TRP A 135 6.72 -13.55 -6.03
N ASP A 136 7.32 -12.44 -5.58
CA ASP A 136 7.11 -11.98 -4.21
C ASP A 136 5.71 -11.35 -4.05
N THR A 137 5.14 -11.51 -2.86
CA THR A 137 3.96 -10.78 -2.39
C THR A 137 4.36 -9.83 -1.26
N ILE A 138 4.11 -8.55 -1.46
CA ILE A 138 4.41 -7.50 -0.49
C ILE A 138 3.12 -6.92 0.06
N GLY A 139 2.96 -7.01 1.38
CA GLY A 139 1.85 -6.37 2.07
C GLY A 139 2.22 -5.02 2.62
N CYS A 140 1.24 -4.13 2.70
CA CYS A 140 1.36 -2.81 3.31
C CYS A 140 0.21 -2.61 4.29
N GLY A 141 0.54 -2.38 5.55
CA GLY A 141 -0.41 -2.19 6.63
C GLY A 141 -0.26 -0.83 7.30
N ILE A 142 -1.40 -0.21 7.63
CA ILE A 142 -1.47 1.04 8.40
C ILE A 142 -2.27 0.78 9.67
N ASN A 143 -1.65 1.05 10.82
CA ASN A 143 -2.30 1.03 12.12
C ASN A 143 -2.55 2.47 12.59
N PHE A 144 -3.79 2.92 12.48
CA PHE A 144 -4.23 4.25 12.90
C PHE A 144 -4.31 4.40 14.42
N PHE A 145 -4.38 3.31 15.20
CA PHE A 145 -4.41 3.40 16.66
C PHE A 145 -3.09 3.89 17.25
N ASN A 146 -1.97 3.44 16.71
CA ASN A 146 -0.62 3.85 17.14
C ASN A 146 0.08 4.76 16.12
N LYS A 147 -0.57 5.06 14.98
CA LYS A 147 -0.07 5.94 13.91
C LYS A 147 1.20 5.41 13.27
N THR A 148 1.24 4.10 13.00
CA THR A 148 2.40 3.45 12.38
C THR A 148 2.01 2.68 11.12
N ALA A 149 2.99 2.39 10.28
CA ALA A 149 2.83 1.55 9.11
C ALA A 149 3.93 0.50 9.05
N PHE A 150 3.60 -0.66 8.50
CA PHE A 150 4.46 -1.82 8.39
C PHE A 150 4.29 -2.49 7.04
N TYR A 151 5.26 -3.31 6.66
CA TYR A 151 5.17 -4.15 5.47
C TYR A 151 5.34 -5.61 5.82
N THR A 152 4.91 -6.46 4.91
CA THR A 152 5.15 -7.90 4.96
C THR A 152 5.76 -8.34 3.64
N LYS A 153 6.55 -9.42 3.68
CA LYS A 153 7.03 -10.10 2.48
C LYS A 153 6.71 -11.58 2.60
N ASN A 154 5.98 -12.13 1.63
CA ASN A 154 5.62 -13.55 1.54
C ASN A 154 5.05 -14.09 2.87
N GLY A 155 4.14 -13.33 3.47
CA GLY A 155 3.49 -13.69 4.74
C GLY A 155 4.31 -13.43 6.01
N ILE A 156 5.49 -12.81 5.92
CA ILE A 156 6.33 -12.47 7.08
C ILE A 156 6.31 -10.97 7.32
N CYS A 157 5.95 -10.54 8.53
CA CYS A 157 6.00 -9.13 8.93
C CYS A 157 7.45 -8.65 9.06
N LEU A 158 7.76 -7.50 8.43
CA LEU A 158 9.09 -6.89 8.42
C LEU A 158 9.29 -5.86 9.54
N GLY A 159 8.30 -5.72 10.43
CA GLY A 159 8.29 -4.71 11.48
C GLY A 159 7.90 -3.32 10.98
N GLU A 160 7.95 -2.35 11.90
CA GLU A 160 7.52 -0.97 11.63
C GLU A 160 8.43 -0.27 10.61
N ALA A 161 7.82 0.22 9.53
CA ALA A 161 8.48 1.06 8.54
C ALA A 161 8.40 2.53 8.92
N PHE A 162 7.21 2.99 9.26
CA PHE A 162 6.95 4.41 9.49
C PHE A 162 6.16 4.63 10.76
N ASN A 163 6.42 5.76 11.39
CA ASN A 163 5.65 6.31 12.49
C ASN A 163 5.06 7.67 12.06
N GLU A 164 4.27 8.26 12.96
CA GLU A 164 3.63 9.56 12.75
C GLU A 164 2.72 9.60 11.51
N ILE A 165 1.99 8.51 11.28
CA ILE A 165 0.94 8.44 10.27
C ILE A 165 -0.29 9.16 10.83
N THR A 166 -0.33 10.48 10.65
CA THR A 166 -1.28 11.39 11.34
C THR A 166 -2.44 11.86 10.48
N LEU A 167 -2.34 11.77 9.15
CA LEU A 167 -3.42 12.13 8.23
C LEU A 167 -4.45 11.01 8.13
N SER A 168 -5.66 11.37 7.71
CA SER A 168 -6.81 10.46 7.63
C SER A 168 -7.25 10.14 6.20
N ASP A 169 -6.56 10.66 5.18
CA ASP A 169 -6.92 10.61 3.76
C ASP A 169 -5.86 9.92 2.90
N TYR A 170 -5.14 8.96 3.48
CA TYR A 170 -4.16 8.17 2.73
C TYR A 170 -4.82 7.19 1.77
N TYR A 171 -4.31 7.12 0.55
CA TYR A 171 -4.70 6.16 -0.48
C TYR A 171 -3.60 5.10 -0.60
N PRO A 172 -3.95 3.81 -0.78
CA PRO A 172 -3.00 2.84 -1.31
C PRO A 172 -2.41 3.38 -2.62
N MET A 173 -1.10 3.26 -2.75
CA MET A 173 -0.34 3.85 -3.83
C MET A 173 0.76 2.89 -4.26
N ILE A 174 0.90 2.69 -5.56
CA ILE A 174 2.05 2.00 -6.14
C ILE A 174 2.69 2.89 -7.19
N GLY A 175 3.98 2.69 -7.42
CA GLY A 175 4.69 3.28 -8.54
C GLY A 175 5.60 2.28 -9.22
N LEU A 176 5.69 2.42 -10.54
CA LEU A 176 6.54 1.63 -11.43
C LEU A 176 7.42 2.60 -12.24
N ARG A 177 8.52 2.11 -12.77
CA ARG A 177 9.46 2.93 -13.54
C ARG A 177 10.11 2.23 -14.73
N THR A 178 10.29 0.90 -14.71
CA THR A 178 10.98 0.23 -15.84
C THR A 178 10.06 -0.66 -16.65
N ARG A 179 10.50 -0.93 -17.88
CA ARG A 179 9.68 -1.66 -18.86
C ARG A 179 9.32 -3.03 -18.34
N SER A 180 8.10 -3.44 -18.66
CA SER A 180 7.51 -4.73 -18.32
C SER A 180 7.22 -4.94 -16.83
N GLU A 181 7.48 -3.96 -15.96
CA GLU A 181 7.04 -4.05 -14.56
C GLU A 181 5.51 -4.22 -14.51
N CYS A 182 5.08 -5.28 -13.82
CA CYS A 182 3.69 -5.63 -13.70
C CYS A 182 3.38 -6.11 -12.28
N ILE A 183 2.31 -5.58 -11.71
CA ILE A 183 1.85 -5.91 -10.36
C ILE A 183 0.36 -6.19 -10.34
N GLU A 184 -0.09 -6.96 -9.36
CA GLU A 184 -1.50 -7.22 -9.10
C GLU A 184 -1.82 -7.03 -7.61
N VAL A 185 -2.84 -6.23 -7.31
CA VAL A 185 -3.22 -5.91 -5.93
C VAL A 185 -4.37 -6.78 -5.44
N ASN A 186 -4.27 -7.16 -4.17
CA ASN A 186 -5.36 -7.73 -3.39
C ASN A 186 -5.77 -6.71 -2.31
N PHE A 187 -6.93 -6.08 -2.46
CA PHE A 187 -7.53 -5.21 -1.44
C PHE A 187 -8.36 -6.00 -0.39
N GLY A 188 -8.32 -7.34 -0.44
CA GLY A 188 -8.99 -8.23 0.49
C GLY A 188 -10.09 -9.10 -0.13
N GLU A 189 -10.33 -9.01 -1.45
CA GLU A 189 -11.30 -9.88 -2.14
C GLU A 189 -10.88 -11.36 -2.08
N THR A 190 -9.57 -11.61 -1.93
CA THR A 190 -9.00 -12.95 -1.79
C THR A 190 -8.21 -13.06 -0.49
N PRO A 191 -7.99 -14.27 0.05
CA PRO A 191 -7.17 -14.46 1.24
C PRO A 191 -5.78 -13.85 1.06
N PHE A 192 -5.30 -13.16 2.09
CA PHE A 192 -3.94 -12.64 2.13
C PHE A 192 -2.93 -13.76 2.42
N VAL A 193 -1.70 -13.61 1.94
CA VAL A 193 -0.57 -14.47 2.27
C VAL A 193 -0.18 -14.28 3.73
N PHE A 194 -0.16 -13.03 4.22
CA PHE A 194 -0.01 -12.73 5.63
C PHE A 194 -1.27 -13.06 6.43
N ASN A 195 -1.10 -13.64 7.61
CA ASN A 195 -2.20 -13.89 8.54
C ASN A 195 -2.65 -12.60 9.25
N ILE A 196 -3.26 -11.68 8.47
CA ILE A 196 -3.77 -10.41 8.96
C ILE A 196 -4.90 -10.59 9.98
N GLU A 197 -5.64 -11.70 9.91
CA GLU A 197 -6.69 -12.05 10.88
C GLU A 197 -6.16 -12.14 12.30
N GLU A 198 -5.08 -12.91 12.50
CA GLU A 198 -4.47 -13.05 13.81
C GLU A 198 -3.82 -11.74 14.27
N TYR A 199 -3.18 -11.03 13.35
CA TYR A 199 -2.56 -9.75 13.65
C TYR A 199 -3.57 -8.68 14.09
N ALA A 200 -4.71 -8.59 13.39
CA ALA A 200 -5.81 -7.69 13.72
C ALA A 200 -6.41 -8.03 15.09
N LYS A 201 -6.64 -9.32 15.39
CA LYS A 201 -7.14 -9.76 16.70
C LYS A 201 -6.25 -9.32 17.85
N ILE A 202 -4.94 -9.39 17.69
CA ILE A 202 -3.97 -8.94 18.71
C ILE A 202 -4.09 -7.42 18.92
N ILE A 203 -4.06 -6.65 17.82
CA ILE A 203 -4.16 -5.18 17.89
C ILE A 203 -5.47 -4.75 18.53
N PHE A 204 -6.60 -5.31 18.13
CA PHE A 204 -7.91 -4.91 18.63
C PHE A 204 -8.06 -5.24 20.12
N LYS A 205 -7.59 -6.42 20.57
CA LYS A 205 -7.54 -6.76 22.00
C LYS A 205 -6.66 -5.80 22.80
N ASP A 206 -5.55 -5.34 22.25
CA ASP A 206 -4.69 -4.34 22.91
C ASP A 206 -5.38 -2.99 23.05
N VAL A 207 -6.11 -2.56 22.02
CA VAL A 207 -6.88 -1.31 22.04
C VAL A 207 -8.01 -1.37 23.06
N GLU A 208 -8.78 -2.46 23.09
CA GLU A 208 -9.85 -2.67 24.07
C GLU A 208 -9.33 -2.64 25.50
N ARG A 209 -8.21 -3.35 25.77
CA ARG A 209 -7.56 -3.34 27.09
C ARG A 209 -7.15 -1.94 27.52
N ARG A 210 -6.58 -1.14 26.61
CA ARG A 210 -6.19 0.25 26.91
C ARG A 210 -7.40 1.14 27.20
N ARG A 211 -8.53 0.94 26.51
CA ARG A 211 -9.76 1.71 26.75
C ARG A 211 -10.41 1.42 28.10
N MET A 212 -10.19 0.24 28.69
CA MET A 212 -10.74 -0.13 30.00
C MET A 212 -9.95 0.44 31.20
N ILE A 213 -8.77 1.02 30.96
CA ILE A 213 -7.87 1.55 32.00
C ILE A 213 -8.02 3.08 32.17
N ILE A 214 -8.80 3.72 31.29
CA ILE A 214 -9.05 5.17 31.24
C ILE A 214 -10.50 5.42 31.69
#